data_AF-A0A8J4DG76-F1
#
_entry.id   AF-A0A8J4DG76-F1
#
_cell.length_a   1.000
_cell.length_b   1.000
_cell.length_c   1.000
_cell.angle_alpha   90.00
_cell.angle_beta   90.00
_cell.angle_gamma   90.00
#
_symmetry.space_group_name_H-M   'P 1'
#
loop_
_entity.id
_entity.type
_entity.pdbx_description
1 polymer ?
#
loop_
_entity_poly.entity_id
_entity_poly.type
_entity_poly.pdbx_seq_one_letter_code
_entity_poly.pdbx_strand_id
1 'polypeptide(L)'
;MPALRRGLAAAVTARGLVVEGGPARQLLTGAAATTVLPGLLPLLDGRDPAAVAAAAGLTEAQVAQALDLLARRDLLAPPQPAAPEPAAAWLARTATAGTAARLAAARVAVAGDGPLVAALRDDLTASGVALTADATLVVDLGGGAAPRVPRAGGAVLPVAVTATTVRIGPLLDGPGSACAGCAAAPAAPAGAGPDLVDLAAGAGPDLVDLAAGLAGAEVLALVAGVGHVTTWRTRVVHDAVAGTAERETVLPRPGCPHCTLAADSDAARAEWLAQPPPPGLAPARRSAEAGGADVRDRALRKRHHDHAAAPRVADDPHLPLLAAVAGESVDAYLLTDRRVARYDDLRGDLISTRADAPPLADVLAGTDLPAGTAAVLVLVAAAGRLYGRHDLAAFRLALLDAGAAAHRAAAHPVGVTAAGRWTGAVGELLELRPEHEVVAAVLGLGGPR
;
A
#
# COMPACT_ATOMS: atom_id res chain seq x y z
N MET A 1 -16.97 -3.18 28.18
CA MET A 1 -16.43 -4.54 28.02
C MET A 1 -16.27 -4.84 26.55
N PRO A 2 -15.17 -5.43 26.09
CA PRO A 2 -14.97 -5.67 24.66
C PRO A 2 -15.86 -6.81 24.16
N ALA A 3 -16.40 -6.66 22.96
CA ALA A 3 -17.11 -7.67 22.20
C ALA A 3 -16.34 -7.95 20.89
N LEU A 4 -16.53 -9.12 20.31
CA LEU A 4 -16.05 -9.42 18.96
C LEU A 4 -16.71 -8.45 17.98
N ARG A 5 -15.93 -7.88 17.05
CA ARG A 5 -16.48 -7.05 15.98
C ARG A 5 -17.52 -7.86 15.19
N ARG A 6 -18.63 -7.21 14.84
CA ARG A 6 -19.73 -7.84 14.11
C ARG A 6 -19.32 -8.22 12.70
N GLY A 7 -19.93 -9.27 12.16
CA GLY A 7 -19.73 -9.73 10.79
C GLY A 7 -18.33 -10.30 10.51
N LEU A 8 -17.53 -10.55 11.55
CA LEU A 8 -16.35 -11.40 11.42
C LEU A 8 -16.78 -12.86 11.29
N ALA A 9 -16.11 -13.58 10.38
CA ALA A 9 -16.24 -15.02 10.24
C ALA A 9 -14.97 -15.69 10.75
N ALA A 10 -15.09 -16.74 11.54
CA ALA A 10 -13.96 -17.48 12.07
C ALA A 10 -14.05 -18.95 11.66
N ALA A 11 -12.95 -19.51 11.15
CA ALA A 11 -12.87 -20.90 10.70
C ALA A 11 -11.56 -21.55 11.15
N VAL A 12 -11.67 -22.71 11.79
CA VAL A 12 -10.50 -23.52 12.17
C VAL A 12 -9.99 -24.25 10.93
N THR A 13 -8.68 -24.22 10.72
CA THR A 13 -7.97 -24.90 9.63
C THR A 13 -6.81 -25.71 10.19
N ALA A 14 -6.21 -26.58 9.37
CA ALA A 14 -5.00 -27.33 9.75
C ALA A 14 -3.82 -26.41 10.16
N ARG A 15 -3.81 -25.15 9.72
CA ARG A 15 -2.75 -24.17 10.01
C ARG A 15 -3.06 -23.26 11.21
N GLY A 16 -4.27 -23.33 11.77
CA GLY A 16 -4.72 -22.43 12.84
C GLY A 16 -6.12 -21.87 12.61
N LEU A 17 -6.46 -20.81 13.34
CA LEU A 17 -7.74 -20.11 13.23
C LEU A 17 -7.63 -18.97 12.22
N VAL A 18 -8.45 -19.03 11.18
CA VAL A 18 -8.59 -17.95 10.21
C VAL A 18 -9.77 -17.08 10.62
N VAL A 19 -9.55 -15.77 10.68
CA VAL A 19 -10.62 -14.77 10.90
C VAL A 19 -10.70 -13.86 9.67
N GLU A 20 -11.88 -13.80 9.07
CA GLU A 20 -12.21 -13.07 7.85
C GLU A 20 -13.30 -12.01 8.10
N GLY A 21 -13.45 -11.09 7.16
CA GLY A 21 -14.47 -10.03 7.20
C GLY A 21 -14.00 -8.73 7.85
N GLY A 22 -12.88 -8.77 8.58
CA GLY A 22 -12.18 -7.55 9.03
C GLY A 22 -11.38 -6.89 7.90
N PRO A 23 -10.63 -5.81 8.19
CA PRO A 23 -9.83 -5.10 7.19
C PRO A 23 -8.75 -5.94 6.51
N ALA A 24 -8.31 -6.99 7.18
CA ALA A 24 -7.36 -7.97 6.67
C ALA A 24 -7.67 -9.33 7.26
N ARG A 25 -7.57 -10.37 6.43
CA ARG A 25 -7.55 -11.76 6.88
C ARG A 25 -6.50 -11.95 7.96
N GLN A 26 -6.90 -12.49 9.11
CA GLN A 26 -5.99 -12.87 10.18
C GLN A 26 -5.81 -14.39 10.19
N LEU A 27 -4.57 -14.85 10.35
CA LEU A 27 -4.27 -16.24 10.68
C LEU A 27 -3.62 -16.27 12.07
N LEU A 28 -4.34 -16.83 13.03
CA LEU A 28 -3.84 -17.07 14.39
C LEU A 28 -3.35 -18.51 14.46
N THR A 29 -2.10 -18.69 14.87
CA THR A 29 -1.44 -20.01 14.92
C THR A 29 -1.16 -20.44 16.36
N GLY A 30 -0.82 -21.72 16.53
CA GLY A 30 -0.53 -22.33 17.83
C GLY A 30 -1.73 -23.03 18.46
N ALA A 31 -1.46 -23.81 19.52
CA ALA A 31 -2.47 -24.66 20.15
C ALA A 31 -3.69 -23.85 20.64
N ALA A 32 -3.47 -22.70 21.29
CA ALA A 32 -4.58 -21.86 21.76
C ALA A 32 -5.50 -21.38 20.62
N ALA A 33 -4.97 -21.18 19.41
CA ALA A 33 -5.78 -20.75 18.29
C ALA A 33 -6.74 -21.85 17.81
N THR A 34 -6.35 -23.13 17.92
CA THR A 34 -7.18 -24.26 17.50
C THR A 34 -8.04 -24.85 18.62
N THR A 35 -7.62 -24.72 19.90
CA THR A 35 -8.31 -25.35 21.03
C THR A 35 -9.08 -24.37 21.92
N VAL A 36 -8.62 -23.14 22.07
CA VAL A 36 -9.19 -22.17 23.03
C VAL A 36 -10.06 -21.13 22.32
N LEU A 37 -9.50 -20.44 21.33
CA LEU A 37 -10.18 -19.33 20.65
C LEU A 37 -11.53 -19.72 20.01
N PRO A 38 -11.71 -20.90 19.36
CA PRO A 38 -12.98 -21.23 18.72
C PRO A 38 -14.15 -21.31 19.69
N GLY A 39 -13.92 -21.80 20.91
CA GLY A 39 -14.93 -21.83 21.97
C GLY A 39 -15.10 -20.48 22.67
N LEU A 40 -14.04 -19.67 22.72
CA LEU A 40 -14.06 -18.35 23.35
C LEU A 40 -14.81 -17.30 22.50
N LEU A 41 -14.60 -17.27 21.18
CA LEU A 41 -15.11 -16.20 20.30
C LEU A 41 -16.64 -15.99 20.39
N PRO A 42 -17.49 -17.03 20.41
CA PRO A 42 -18.95 -16.84 20.55
C PRO A 42 -19.38 -16.24 21.90
N LEU A 43 -18.52 -16.28 22.91
CA LEU A 43 -18.79 -15.74 24.25
C LEU A 43 -18.40 -14.26 24.38
N LEU A 44 -17.74 -13.69 23.37
CA LEU A 44 -17.29 -12.29 23.35
C LEU A 44 -18.41 -11.37 22.83
N ASP A 45 -19.54 -11.35 23.53
CA ASP A 45 -20.72 -10.55 23.19
C ASP A 45 -20.84 -9.26 24.01
N GLY A 46 -19.78 -8.90 24.75
CA GLY A 46 -19.73 -7.73 25.62
C GLY A 46 -20.03 -8.02 27.09
N ARG A 47 -20.18 -9.29 27.47
CA ARG A 47 -20.23 -9.73 28.87
C ARG A 47 -18.90 -9.50 29.62
N ASP A 48 -18.95 -9.62 30.94
CA ASP A 48 -17.79 -9.48 31.82
C ASP A 48 -16.74 -10.62 31.63
N PRO A 49 -15.43 -10.35 31.63
CA PRO A 49 -14.38 -11.36 31.47
C PRO A 49 -14.44 -12.53 32.45
N ALA A 50 -14.87 -12.34 33.69
CA ALA A 50 -15.02 -13.43 34.65
C ALA A 50 -16.18 -14.36 34.25
N ALA A 51 -17.26 -13.80 33.71
CA ALA A 51 -18.37 -14.59 33.16
C ALA A 51 -17.95 -15.34 31.88
N VAL A 52 -17.10 -14.75 31.03
CA VAL A 52 -16.49 -15.45 29.90
C VAL A 52 -15.61 -16.61 30.37
N ALA A 53 -14.75 -16.38 31.37
CA ALA A 53 -13.85 -17.38 31.92
C ALA A 53 -14.60 -18.59 32.47
N ALA A 54 -15.63 -18.33 33.29
CA ALA A 54 -16.49 -19.38 33.84
C ALA A 54 -17.20 -20.17 32.73
N ALA A 55 -17.77 -19.50 31.72
CA ALA A 55 -18.47 -20.16 30.62
C ALA A 55 -17.54 -20.97 29.70
N ALA A 56 -16.30 -20.53 29.52
CA ALA A 56 -15.30 -21.20 28.69
C ALA A 56 -14.52 -22.29 29.43
N GLY A 57 -14.65 -22.41 30.76
CA GLY A 57 -13.81 -23.28 31.58
C GLY A 57 -12.34 -22.85 31.60
N LEU A 58 -12.09 -21.54 31.52
CA LEU A 58 -10.75 -20.93 31.50
C LEU A 58 -10.50 -20.11 32.77
N THR A 59 -9.23 -19.80 33.04
CA THR A 59 -8.90 -18.81 34.07
C THR A 59 -9.07 -17.38 33.53
N GLU A 60 -9.31 -16.41 34.43
CA GLU A 60 -9.38 -15.00 34.04
C GLU A 60 -8.09 -14.51 33.35
N ALA A 61 -6.92 -15.01 33.77
CA ALA A 61 -5.65 -14.69 33.15
C ALA A 61 -5.57 -15.18 31.69
N GLN A 62 -6.08 -16.37 31.39
CA GLN A 62 -6.14 -16.90 30.03
C GLN A 62 -7.09 -16.09 29.15
N VAL A 63 -8.26 -15.69 29.69
CA VAL A 63 -9.19 -14.81 28.99
C VAL A 63 -8.56 -13.45 28.73
N ALA A 64 -7.90 -12.85 29.73
CA ALA A 64 -7.21 -11.57 29.56
C ALA A 64 -6.14 -11.62 28.47
N GLN A 65 -5.33 -12.69 28.42
CA GLN A 65 -4.33 -12.88 27.38
C GLN A 65 -4.96 -13.03 25.98
N ALA A 66 -6.08 -13.76 25.87
CA ALA A 66 -6.80 -13.90 24.61
C ALA A 66 -7.41 -12.57 24.16
N LEU A 67 -8.02 -11.80 25.06
CA LEU A 67 -8.59 -10.48 24.77
C LEU A 67 -7.50 -9.51 24.31
N ASP A 68 -6.36 -9.50 24.97
CA ASP A 68 -5.19 -8.68 24.60
C ASP A 68 -4.64 -9.05 23.21
N LEU A 69 -4.56 -10.34 22.88
CA LEU A 69 -4.25 -10.79 21.52
C LEU A 69 -5.26 -10.29 20.49
N LEU A 70 -6.57 -10.46 20.75
CA LEU A 70 -7.62 -10.06 19.81
C LEU A 70 -7.71 -8.53 19.66
N ALA A 71 -7.47 -7.77 20.73
CA ALA A 71 -7.40 -6.30 20.72
C ALA A 71 -6.24 -5.80 19.85
N ARG A 72 -5.03 -6.37 20.01
CA ARG A 72 -3.87 -6.03 19.14
C ARG A 72 -4.11 -6.33 17.67
N ARG A 73 -5.02 -7.25 17.36
CA ARG A 73 -5.42 -7.63 16.00
C ARG A 73 -6.63 -6.86 15.50
N ASP A 74 -7.12 -5.89 16.28
CA ASP A 74 -8.29 -5.07 15.98
C ASP A 74 -9.56 -5.91 15.72
N LEU A 75 -9.71 -7.03 16.43
CA LEU A 75 -10.87 -7.92 16.31
C LEU A 75 -11.95 -7.63 17.34
N LEU A 76 -11.65 -6.78 18.33
CA LEU A 76 -12.59 -6.38 19.38
C LEU A 76 -13.10 -4.96 19.14
N ALA A 77 -14.31 -4.69 19.64
CA ALA A 77 -14.93 -3.38 19.67
C ALA A 77 -15.73 -3.20 20.98
N PRO A 78 -16.09 -1.97 21.35
CA PRO A 78 -17.09 -1.75 22.38
C PRO A 78 -18.41 -2.48 22.03
N PRO A 79 -19.22 -2.88 23.02
CA PRO A 79 -20.50 -3.52 22.75
C PRO A 79 -21.40 -2.51 22.04
N GLN A 80 -22.00 -2.93 20.94
CA GLN A 80 -22.93 -2.10 20.17
C GLN A 80 -24.36 -2.62 20.35
N PRO A 81 -25.38 -1.74 20.37
CA PRO A 81 -26.79 -2.18 20.40
C PRO A 81 -27.12 -3.02 19.16
N ALA A 82 -28.08 -3.94 19.27
CA ALA A 82 -28.52 -4.80 18.18
C ALA A 82 -29.33 -3.99 17.15
N ALA A 83 -28.65 -3.28 16.26
CA ALA A 83 -29.25 -2.66 15.09
C ALA A 83 -28.93 -3.54 13.86
N PRO A 84 -29.94 -4.13 13.21
CA PRO A 84 -29.77 -4.90 11.99
C PRO A 84 -29.76 -3.94 10.80
N GLU A 85 -28.59 -3.43 10.45
CA GLU A 85 -28.40 -2.74 9.18
C GLU A 85 -27.07 -3.17 8.54
N PRO A 86 -27.06 -3.65 7.29
CA PRO A 86 -25.84 -4.07 6.59
C PRO A 86 -24.71 -3.03 6.65
N ALA A 87 -25.05 -1.74 6.57
CA ALA A 87 -24.10 -0.62 6.67
C ALA A 87 -23.44 -0.56 8.07
N ALA A 88 -24.22 -0.67 9.14
CA ALA A 88 -23.70 -0.71 10.51
C ALA A 88 -22.79 -1.93 10.74
N ALA A 89 -23.16 -3.09 10.19
CA ALA A 89 -22.33 -4.30 10.26
C ALA A 89 -21.02 -4.14 9.48
N TRP A 90 -21.05 -3.49 8.31
CA TRP A 90 -19.84 -3.19 7.53
C TRP A 90 -18.94 -2.19 8.25
N LEU A 91 -19.49 -1.08 8.75
CA LEU A 91 -18.75 -0.08 9.53
C LEU A 91 -18.15 -0.68 10.79
N ALA A 92 -18.86 -1.57 11.50
CA ALA A 92 -18.31 -2.26 12.67
C ALA A 92 -17.06 -3.10 12.35
N ARG A 93 -16.91 -3.57 11.10
CA ARG A 93 -15.71 -4.30 10.64
C ARG A 93 -14.61 -3.38 10.19
N THR A 94 -14.94 -2.31 9.48
CA THR A 94 -13.96 -1.50 8.75
C THR A 94 -13.52 -0.26 9.50
N ALA A 95 -14.34 0.25 10.42
CA ALA A 95 -14.08 1.46 11.19
C ALA A 95 -12.83 1.32 12.05
N THR A 96 -12.11 2.42 12.16
CA THR A 96 -10.95 2.58 13.03
C THR A 96 -11.27 3.62 14.10
N ALA A 97 -10.34 3.80 15.04
CA ALA A 97 -10.38 4.98 15.91
C ALA A 97 -10.50 6.25 15.05
N GLY A 98 -11.44 7.13 15.41
CA GLY A 98 -11.69 8.39 14.69
C GLY A 98 -12.68 8.30 13.51
N THR A 99 -13.08 7.12 13.03
CA THR A 99 -14.06 6.99 11.93
C THR A 99 -15.37 7.72 12.23
N ALA A 100 -15.91 7.58 13.45
CA ALA A 100 -17.14 8.26 13.85
C ALA A 100 -16.99 9.79 13.85
N ALA A 101 -15.87 10.31 14.36
CA ALA A 101 -15.60 11.74 14.35
C ALA A 101 -15.42 12.29 12.93
N ARG A 102 -14.76 11.52 12.05
CA ARG A 102 -14.61 11.85 10.63
C ARG A 102 -15.94 11.86 9.90
N LEU A 103 -16.80 10.85 10.11
CA LEU A 103 -18.16 10.82 9.56
C LEU A 103 -18.99 12.02 10.03
N ALA A 104 -18.93 12.35 11.33
CA ALA A 104 -19.65 13.49 11.88
C ALA A 104 -19.17 14.84 11.31
N ALA A 105 -17.89 14.95 10.94
CA ALA A 105 -17.32 16.14 10.32
C ALA A 105 -17.47 16.16 8.78
N ALA A 106 -17.84 15.04 8.16
CA ALA A 106 -17.96 14.91 6.73
C ALA A 106 -19.11 15.76 6.19
N ARG A 107 -18.84 16.53 5.14
CA ARG A 107 -19.84 17.35 4.43
C ARG A 107 -19.81 16.96 2.96
N VAL A 108 -20.80 16.19 2.53
CA VAL A 108 -20.85 15.63 1.17
C VAL A 108 -22.05 16.20 0.40
N ALA A 109 -21.86 16.51 -0.87
CA ALA A 109 -22.96 16.78 -1.80
C ALA A 109 -22.94 15.75 -2.92
N VAL A 110 -24.12 15.37 -3.40
CA VAL A 110 -24.28 14.57 -4.62
C VAL A 110 -24.94 15.44 -5.67
N ALA A 111 -24.22 15.70 -6.76
CA ALA A 111 -24.63 16.53 -7.88
C ALA A 111 -25.00 15.69 -9.10
N GLY A 112 -26.03 16.13 -9.81
CA GLY A 112 -26.66 15.40 -10.92
C GLY A 112 -28.12 15.11 -10.63
N ASP A 113 -28.78 14.45 -11.56
CA ASP A 113 -30.18 14.02 -11.45
C ASP A 113 -30.33 12.54 -11.87
N GLY A 114 -31.48 11.92 -11.58
CA GLY A 114 -31.79 10.54 -12.01
C GLY A 114 -31.62 9.45 -10.94
N PRO A 115 -31.83 8.17 -11.31
CA PRO A 115 -31.93 7.06 -10.35
C PRO A 115 -30.61 6.79 -9.60
N LEU A 116 -29.46 6.98 -10.25
CA LEU A 116 -28.15 6.82 -9.61
C LEU A 116 -27.90 7.83 -8.48
N VAL A 117 -28.37 9.07 -8.65
CA VAL A 117 -28.27 10.10 -7.60
C VAL A 117 -29.12 9.71 -6.40
N ALA A 118 -30.33 9.20 -6.63
CA ALA A 118 -31.21 8.75 -5.56
C ALA A 118 -30.58 7.56 -4.81
N ALA A 119 -30.17 6.52 -5.52
CA ALA A 119 -29.53 5.33 -4.94
C ALA A 119 -28.29 5.69 -4.12
N LEU A 120 -27.39 6.51 -4.66
CA LEU A 120 -26.19 6.94 -3.92
C LEU A 120 -26.53 7.77 -2.67
N ARG A 121 -27.54 8.64 -2.72
CA ARG A 121 -27.95 9.43 -1.55
C ARG A 121 -28.51 8.56 -0.44
N ASP A 122 -29.30 7.55 -0.81
CA ASP A 122 -29.86 6.58 0.13
C ASP A 122 -28.73 5.78 0.78
N ASP A 123 -27.80 5.24 0.00
CA ASP A 123 -26.64 4.49 0.50
C ASP A 123 -25.75 5.32 1.45
N LEU A 124 -25.46 6.57 1.09
CA LEU A 124 -24.65 7.47 1.91
C LEU A 124 -25.36 7.81 3.23
N THR A 125 -26.67 8.06 3.17
CA THR A 125 -27.48 8.38 4.36
C THR A 125 -27.59 7.17 5.29
N ALA A 126 -27.84 5.98 4.75
CA ALA A 126 -27.84 4.71 5.48
C ALA A 126 -26.46 4.41 6.11
N SER A 127 -25.38 4.89 5.47
CA SER A 127 -24.02 4.79 6.00
C SER A 127 -23.66 5.88 7.01
N GLY A 128 -24.60 6.77 7.36
CA GLY A 128 -24.39 7.84 8.34
C GLY A 128 -23.61 9.05 7.82
N VAL A 129 -23.51 9.23 6.50
CA VAL A 129 -22.89 10.41 5.87
C VAL A 129 -23.89 11.54 5.79
N ALA A 130 -23.53 12.71 6.31
CA ALA A 130 -24.36 13.90 6.23
C ALA A 130 -24.27 14.55 4.83
N LEU A 131 -25.42 14.70 4.17
CA LEU A 131 -25.53 15.38 2.89
C LEU A 131 -25.87 16.87 3.09
N THR A 132 -25.09 17.77 2.49
CA THR A 132 -25.24 19.23 2.65
C THR A 132 -24.85 20.00 1.41
N ALA A 133 -25.42 21.21 1.23
CA ALA A 133 -25.03 22.12 0.15
C ALA A 133 -23.66 22.78 0.39
N ASP A 134 -23.23 22.90 1.65
CA ASP A 134 -21.89 23.40 2.04
C ASP A 134 -20.89 22.23 2.13
N ALA A 135 -20.71 21.53 1.02
CA ALA A 135 -19.92 20.30 0.98
C ALA A 135 -18.42 20.56 0.78
N THR A 136 -17.60 19.76 1.47
CA THR A 136 -16.15 19.67 1.24
C THR A 136 -15.79 18.61 0.21
N LEU A 137 -16.71 17.68 -0.09
CA LEU A 137 -16.60 16.70 -1.17
C LEU A 137 -17.90 16.71 -1.99
N VAL A 138 -17.79 16.87 -3.31
CA VAL A 138 -18.91 16.76 -4.25
C VAL A 138 -18.74 15.48 -5.06
N VAL A 139 -19.72 14.58 -5.03
CA VAL A 139 -19.80 13.47 -5.98
C VAL A 139 -20.59 13.94 -7.19
N ASP A 140 -19.94 13.99 -8.35
CA ASP A 140 -20.52 14.53 -9.57
C ASP A 140 -20.92 13.42 -10.54
N LEU A 141 -22.24 13.26 -10.72
CA LEU A 141 -22.88 12.28 -11.59
C LEU A 141 -23.38 12.91 -12.91
N GLY A 142 -23.00 14.17 -13.19
CA GLY A 142 -23.56 15.02 -14.25
C GLY A 142 -23.21 14.68 -15.71
N GLY A 143 -22.74 13.47 -16.00
CA GLY A 143 -22.78 12.94 -17.36
C GLY A 143 -21.99 13.70 -18.44
N GLY A 144 -20.83 14.27 -18.13
CA GLY A 144 -19.89 14.80 -19.14
C GLY A 144 -19.85 16.32 -19.32
N ALA A 145 -20.69 17.08 -18.61
CA ALA A 145 -20.46 18.52 -18.43
C ALA A 145 -19.20 18.76 -17.57
N ALA A 146 -18.61 19.96 -17.66
CA ALA A 146 -17.51 20.35 -16.79
C ALA A 146 -17.92 20.14 -15.31
N PRO A 147 -17.11 19.45 -14.50
CA PRO A 147 -17.52 19.03 -13.18
C PRO A 147 -17.88 20.23 -12.30
N ARG A 148 -18.95 20.11 -11.53
CA ARG A 148 -19.41 21.18 -10.65
C ARG A 148 -18.43 21.34 -9.49
N VAL A 149 -17.58 22.37 -9.58
CA VAL A 149 -16.60 22.68 -8.54
C VAL A 149 -17.32 23.28 -7.32
N PRO A 150 -17.10 22.76 -6.10
CA PRO A 150 -17.66 23.35 -4.88
C PRO A 150 -17.18 24.80 -4.69
N ARG A 151 -18.09 25.68 -4.27
CA ARG A 151 -17.83 27.12 -4.07
C ARG A 151 -16.72 27.42 -3.06
N ALA A 152 -16.43 26.48 -2.15
CA ALA A 152 -15.49 26.65 -1.04
C ALA A 152 -14.11 26.00 -1.29
N GLY A 153 -13.79 25.58 -2.52
CA GLY A 153 -12.49 24.94 -2.81
C GLY A 153 -12.36 23.50 -2.29
N GLY A 154 -13.47 22.75 -2.25
CA GLY A 154 -13.50 21.33 -1.89
C GLY A 154 -13.13 20.39 -3.05
N ALA A 155 -13.07 19.09 -2.72
CA ALA A 155 -12.76 18.05 -3.68
C ALA A 155 -13.98 17.65 -4.52
N VAL A 156 -13.76 17.19 -5.75
CA VAL A 156 -14.80 16.61 -6.61
C VAL A 156 -14.43 15.17 -6.96
N LEU A 157 -15.37 14.24 -6.79
CA LEU A 157 -15.27 12.87 -7.25
C LEU A 157 -16.21 12.66 -8.45
N PRO A 158 -15.71 12.69 -9.69
CA PRO A 158 -16.51 12.41 -10.87
C PRO A 158 -16.89 10.93 -10.90
N VAL A 159 -18.15 10.64 -11.23
CA VAL A 159 -18.65 9.30 -11.48
C VAL A 159 -19.46 9.31 -12.77
N ALA A 160 -19.14 8.39 -13.67
CA ALA A 160 -19.81 8.25 -14.96
C ALA A 160 -20.19 6.79 -15.18
N VAL A 161 -21.38 6.55 -15.72
CA VAL A 161 -21.91 5.20 -15.96
C VAL A 161 -22.31 5.10 -17.43
N THR A 162 -22.00 4.01 -18.12
CA THR A 162 -22.53 3.73 -19.47
C THR A 162 -23.54 2.58 -19.40
N ALA A 163 -23.92 1.99 -20.52
CA ALA A 163 -24.74 0.78 -20.52
C ALA A 163 -24.07 -0.43 -19.83
N THR A 164 -22.74 -0.47 -19.78
CA THR A 164 -21.98 -1.63 -19.26
C THR A 164 -20.83 -1.27 -18.32
N THR A 165 -20.46 0.01 -18.21
CA THR A 165 -19.27 0.41 -17.45
C THR A 165 -19.58 1.43 -16.36
N VAL A 166 -18.85 1.36 -15.25
CA VAL A 166 -18.85 2.34 -14.16
C VAL A 166 -17.45 2.92 -14.05
N ARG A 167 -17.32 4.24 -14.14
CA ARG A 167 -16.05 4.96 -14.06
C ARG A 167 -16.08 5.90 -12.86
N ILE A 168 -15.12 5.75 -11.96
CA ILE A 168 -15.01 6.54 -10.73
C ILE A 168 -13.65 7.24 -10.73
N GLY A 169 -13.65 8.55 -10.54
CA GLY A 169 -12.45 9.37 -10.45
C GLY A 169 -11.87 9.87 -11.78
N PRO A 170 -10.71 10.56 -11.70
CA PRO A 170 -9.92 10.78 -10.49
C PRO A 170 -10.55 11.80 -9.54
N LEU A 171 -10.22 11.70 -8.25
CA LEU A 171 -10.51 12.73 -7.27
C LEU A 171 -9.79 14.02 -7.68
N LEU A 172 -10.58 15.07 -7.90
CA LEU A 172 -10.13 16.41 -8.24
C LEU A 172 -10.01 17.21 -6.94
N ASP A 173 -8.80 17.26 -6.38
CA ASP A 173 -8.49 17.92 -5.12
C ASP A 173 -7.18 18.72 -5.24
N GLY A 174 -7.32 20.01 -5.58
CA GLY A 174 -6.23 20.98 -5.64
C GLY A 174 -5.04 20.59 -6.54
N PRO A 175 -3.83 21.12 -6.26
CA PRO A 175 -2.65 20.94 -7.11
C PRO A 175 -2.04 19.53 -7.07
N GLY A 176 -2.46 18.70 -6.11
CA GLY A 176 -2.00 17.31 -6.01
C GLY A 176 -2.65 16.37 -7.02
N SER A 177 -3.73 16.78 -7.68
CA SER A 177 -4.49 15.99 -8.65
C SER A 177 -4.53 16.62 -10.04
N ALA A 178 -4.88 15.84 -11.06
CA ALA A 178 -5.17 16.38 -12.38
C ALA A 178 -6.44 17.24 -12.32
N CYS A 179 -6.46 18.38 -13.02
CA CYS A 179 -7.67 19.19 -13.10
C CYS A 179 -8.77 18.49 -13.91
N ALA A 180 -10.00 19.00 -13.80
CA ALA A 180 -11.15 18.56 -14.59
C ALA A 180 -10.86 18.44 -16.10
N GLY A 181 -10.15 19.40 -16.69
CA GLY A 181 -9.82 19.38 -18.13
C GLY A 181 -8.72 18.38 -18.52
N CYS A 182 -7.90 17.91 -17.58
CA CYS A 182 -6.98 16.80 -17.80
C CYS A 182 -7.67 15.47 -17.56
N ALA A 183 -8.56 15.40 -16.57
CA ALA A 183 -9.38 14.23 -16.32
C ALA A 183 -10.39 13.94 -17.44
N ALA A 184 -11.03 14.96 -18.01
CA ALA A 184 -12.00 14.78 -19.09
C ALA A 184 -11.37 14.35 -20.41
N ALA A 185 -10.05 14.53 -20.58
CA ALA A 185 -9.37 14.03 -21.76
C ALA A 185 -9.49 12.49 -21.80
N PRO A 186 -9.90 11.90 -22.93
CA PRO A 186 -9.86 10.46 -23.07
C PRO A 186 -8.42 9.99 -22.78
N ALA A 187 -8.27 8.98 -21.93
CA ALA A 187 -7.03 8.23 -21.88
C ALA A 187 -6.85 7.65 -23.29
N ALA A 188 -5.85 8.13 -24.05
CA ALA A 188 -5.59 7.59 -25.37
C ALA A 188 -5.34 6.07 -25.23
N PRO A 189 -6.08 5.26 -26.00
CA PRO A 189 -5.49 4.77 -27.24
C PRO A 189 -6.39 5.03 -28.45
N ALA A 190 -5.78 5.03 -29.64
CA ALA A 190 -6.48 5.12 -30.92
C ALA A 190 -7.53 4.01 -31.04
N GLY A 191 -8.82 4.36 -31.08
CA GLY A 191 -9.87 3.44 -31.53
C GLY A 191 -11.22 3.48 -30.80
N ALA A 192 -11.33 4.04 -29.60
CA ALA A 192 -12.63 4.16 -28.90
C ALA A 192 -13.22 5.56 -29.14
N GLY A 193 -14.32 5.62 -29.88
CA GLY A 193 -15.03 6.86 -30.22
C GLY A 193 -15.63 7.57 -29.00
N PRO A 194 -16.04 8.85 -29.15
CA PRO A 194 -16.54 9.68 -28.06
C PRO A 194 -18.04 9.41 -27.79
N ASP A 195 -18.39 8.25 -27.25
CA ASP A 195 -19.78 7.93 -26.85
C ASP A 195 -19.95 8.04 -25.32
N LEU A 196 -19.65 9.22 -24.77
CA LEU A 196 -19.94 9.55 -23.36
C LEU A 196 -21.20 10.42 -23.20
N VAL A 197 -22.08 10.45 -24.22
CA VAL A 197 -23.20 11.40 -24.28
C VAL A 197 -24.55 10.67 -24.17
N ASP A 198 -24.73 9.86 -23.11
CA ASP A 198 -26.00 9.72 -22.34
C ASP A 198 -25.82 8.67 -21.20
N LEU A 199 -25.20 9.10 -20.09
CA LEU A 199 -24.57 8.24 -19.09
C LEU A 199 -25.52 7.65 -18.01
N ALA A 200 -26.83 7.65 -18.25
CA ALA A 200 -27.78 7.01 -17.33
C ALA A 200 -29.06 6.51 -18.02
N ALA A 201 -29.43 7.07 -19.18
CA ALA A 201 -30.66 6.73 -19.87
C ALA A 201 -30.72 5.28 -20.38
N GLY A 202 -29.56 4.60 -20.50
CA GLY A 202 -29.45 3.20 -20.94
C GLY A 202 -28.97 2.22 -19.87
N ALA A 203 -28.69 2.66 -18.64
CA ALA A 203 -28.22 1.77 -17.58
C ALA A 203 -29.40 1.01 -16.96
N GLY A 204 -29.28 -0.32 -16.88
CA GLY A 204 -30.25 -1.15 -16.14
C GLY A 204 -30.18 -0.89 -14.62
N PRO A 205 -31.23 -1.25 -13.87
CA PRO A 205 -31.29 -1.03 -12.41
C PRO A 205 -30.10 -1.68 -11.68
N ASP A 206 -29.69 -2.88 -12.06
CA ASP A 206 -28.56 -3.58 -11.43
C ASP A 206 -27.23 -2.81 -11.58
N LEU A 207 -27.02 -2.15 -12.72
CA LEU A 207 -25.82 -1.35 -12.96
C LEU A 207 -25.85 -0.04 -12.17
N VAL A 208 -27.05 0.53 -11.97
CA VAL A 208 -27.25 1.70 -11.10
C VAL A 208 -26.89 1.35 -9.66
N ASP A 209 -27.36 0.21 -9.15
CA ASP A 209 -27.04 -0.25 -7.79
C ASP A 209 -25.55 -0.55 -7.63
N LEU A 210 -24.92 -1.20 -8.62
CA LEU A 210 -23.48 -1.42 -8.64
C LEU A 210 -22.71 -0.09 -8.61
N ALA A 211 -23.10 0.88 -9.43
CA ALA A 211 -22.45 2.18 -9.50
C ALA A 211 -22.61 2.98 -8.20
N ALA A 212 -23.80 2.96 -7.60
CA ALA A 212 -24.07 3.59 -6.30
C ALA A 212 -23.19 2.97 -5.20
N GLY A 213 -23.15 1.63 -5.13
CA GLY A 213 -22.33 0.92 -4.14
C GLY A 213 -20.82 1.19 -4.30
N LEU A 214 -20.29 1.17 -5.53
CA LEU A 214 -18.88 1.47 -5.79
C LEU A 214 -18.54 2.94 -5.46
N ALA A 215 -19.38 3.89 -5.86
CA ALA A 215 -19.20 5.31 -5.54
C ALA A 215 -19.31 5.57 -4.04
N GLY A 216 -20.30 4.97 -3.37
CA GLY A 216 -20.50 5.06 -1.93
C GLY A 216 -19.30 4.51 -1.14
N ALA A 217 -18.74 3.37 -1.57
CA ALA A 217 -17.55 2.80 -0.95
C ALA A 217 -16.33 3.74 -1.05
N GLU A 218 -16.11 4.36 -2.22
CA GLU A 218 -15.02 5.33 -2.40
C GLU A 218 -15.25 6.60 -1.55
N VAL A 219 -16.49 7.11 -1.49
CA VAL A 219 -16.84 8.24 -0.62
C VAL A 219 -16.53 7.93 0.85
N LEU A 220 -16.92 6.75 1.34
CA LEU A 220 -16.62 6.32 2.70
C LEU A 220 -15.10 6.19 2.94
N ALA A 221 -14.34 5.72 1.96
CA ALA A 221 -12.88 5.69 2.04
C ALA A 221 -12.30 7.10 2.19
N LEU A 222 -12.81 8.06 1.42
CA LEU A 222 -12.37 9.47 1.44
C LEU A 222 -12.73 10.16 2.77
N VAL A 223 -14.00 10.13 3.16
CA VAL A 223 -14.49 10.96 4.27
C VAL A 223 -14.29 10.28 5.62
N ALA A 224 -14.53 8.97 5.69
CA ALA A 224 -14.53 8.22 6.94
C ALA A 224 -13.23 7.42 7.19
N GLY A 225 -12.35 7.36 6.18
CA GLY A 225 -11.06 6.66 6.28
C GLY A 225 -11.20 5.13 6.32
N VAL A 226 -12.34 4.61 5.87
CA VAL A 226 -12.65 3.18 5.87
C VAL A 226 -12.40 2.59 4.50
N GLY A 227 -11.38 1.73 4.40
CA GLY A 227 -10.98 1.11 3.13
C GLY A 227 -9.74 1.77 2.54
N HIS A 228 -9.64 1.75 1.21
CA HIS A 228 -8.54 2.35 0.46
C HIS A 228 -9.12 3.33 -0.55
N VAL A 229 -8.60 4.56 -0.57
CA VAL A 229 -8.91 5.53 -1.62
C VAL A 229 -8.25 5.03 -2.90
N THR A 230 -9.05 4.73 -3.92
CA THR A 230 -8.58 4.20 -5.21
C THR A 230 -8.59 5.23 -6.32
N THR A 231 -9.10 6.43 -6.05
CA THR A 231 -9.31 7.49 -7.05
C THR A 231 -8.34 8.66 -6.92
N TRP A 232 -7.39 8.60 -5.99
CA TRP A 232 -6.34 9.61 -5.89
C TRP A 232 -5.39 9.51 -7.09
N ARG A 233 -5.46 10.48 -8.02
CA ARG A 233 -4.72 10.53 -9.29
C ARG A 233 -5.02 9.39 -10.27
N THR A 234 -5.91 8.51 -9.90
CA THR A 234 -6.31 7.36 -10.69
C THR A 234 -7.79 7.41 -10.93
N ARG A 235 -8.18 6.83 -12.05
CA ARG A 235 -9.55 6.54 -12.39
C ARG A 235 -9.72 5.05 -12.37
N VAL A 236 -10.80 4.57 -11.78
CA VAL A 236 -11.15 3.16 -11.82
C VAL A 236 -12.28 2.97 -12.82
N VAL A 237 -12.09 2.03 -13.74
CA VAL A 237 -13.10 1.64 -14.74
C VAL A 237 -13.51 0.21 -14.46
N HIS A 238 -14.78 0.02 -14.15
CA HIS A 238 -15.39 -1.29 -13.95
C HIS A 238 -16.19 -1.66 -15.19
N ASP A 239 -15.93 -2.82 -15.78
CA ASP A 239 -16.78 -3.41 -16.81
C ASP A 239 -17.67 -4.47 -16.15
N ALA A 240 -18.96 -4.19 -16.09
CA ALA A 240 -19.94 -5.05 -15.43
C ALA A 240 -20.21 -6.35 -16.22
N VAL A 241 -19.98 -6.37 -17.53
CA VAL A 241 -20.19 -7.55 -18.37
C VAL A 241 -18.99 -8.48 -18.28
N ALA A 242 -17.78 -7.92 -18.37
CA ALA A 242 -16.54 -8.69 -18.24
C ALA A 242 -16.19 -9.03 -16.77
N GLY A 243 -16.77 -8.32 -15.81
CA GLY A 243 -16.45 -8.47 -14.39
C GLY A 243 -15.03 -8.00 -14.04
N THR A 244 -14.49 -7.05 -14.81
CA THR A 244 -13.12 -6.54 -14.65
C THR A 244 -13.10 -5.16 -14.04
N ALA A 245 -11.96 -4.80 -13.45
CA ALA A 245 -11.70 -3.46 -12.95
C ALA A 245 -10.28 -3.05 -13.36
N GLU A 246 -10.16 -1.92 -14.06
CA GLU A 246 -8.89 -1.35 -14.49
C GLU A 246 -8.63 -0.03 -13.77
N ARG A 247 -7.36 0.29 -13.54
CA ARG A 247 -6.92 1.54 -12.93
C ARG A 247 -6.09 2.32 -13.92
N GLU A 248 -6.59 3.49 -14.30
CA GLU A 248 -5.93 4.41 -15.21
C GLU A 248 -5.31 5.54 -14.40
N THR A 249 -4.00 5.73 -14.51
CA THR A 249 -3.34 6.91 -13.93
C THR A 249 -3.65 8.14 -14.77
N VAL A 250 -4.21 9.17 -14.15
CA VAL A 250 -4.57 10.43 -14.80
C VAL A 250 -3.51 11.49 -14.48
N LEU A 251 -2.72 11.83 -15.49
CA LEU A 251 -1.67 12.83 -15.39
C LEU A 251 -2.20 14.22 -15.80
N PRO A 252 -1.71 15.30 -15.16
CA PRO A 252 -1.84 16.64 -15.72
C PRO A 252 -1.24 16.68 -17.13
N ARG A 253 -1.95 17.28 -18.07
CA ARG A 253 -1.43 17.49 -19.43
C ARG A 253 -0.29 18.52 -19.37
N PRO A 254 0.81 18.27 -20.09
CA PRO A 254 1.85 19.27 -20.23
C PRO A 254 1.29 20.58 -20.81
N GLY A 255 1.67 21.71 -20.22
CA GLY A 255 1.16 23.03 -20.62
C GLY A 255 -0.31 23.29 -20.29
N CYS A 256 -0.97 22.47 -19.48
CA CYS A 256 -2.34 22.73 -19.04
C CYS A 256 -2.44 24.08 -18.31
N PRO A 257 -3.34 24.98 -18.71
CA PRO A 257 -3.47 26.31 -18.08
C PRO A 257 -4.10 26.26 -16.68
N HIS A 258 -4.60 25.09 -16.25
CA HIS A 258 -5.34 24.91 -14.99
C HIS A 258 -4.59 24.10 -13.94
N CYS A 259 -3.80 23.09 -14.34
CA CYS A 259 -2.94 22.33 -13.44
C CYS A 259 -1.59 22.17 -14.12
N THR A 260 -0.61 22.95 -13.68
CA THR A 260 0.72 22.95 -14.28
C THR A 260 1.50 21.73 -13.81
N LEU A 261 1.76 20.80 -14.73
CA LEU A 261 2.98 20.00 -14.64
C LEU A 261 4.15 20.93 -15.01
N ALA A 262 5.13 21.08 -14.13
CA ALA A 262 6.19 22.09 -14.29
C ALA A 262 6.98 21.98 -15.61
N ALA A 263 7.06 20.78 -16.20
CA ALA A 263 7.65 20.54 -17.51
C ALA A 263 7.03 19.30 -18.18
N ASP A 264 7.08 19.24 -19.51
CA ASP A 264 6.78 18.01 -20.26
C ASP A 264 8.01 17.08 -20.28
N SER A 265 8.30 16.46 -19.14
CA SER A 265 9.39 15.50 -19.04
C SER A 265 8.99 14.30 -18.18
N ASP A 266 9.59 13.15 -18.48
CA ASP A 266 9.37 11.94 -17.66
C ASP A 266 9.82 12.16 -16.21
N ALA A 267 10.85 12.98 -15.99
CA ALA A 267 11.28 13.40 -14.66
C ALA A 267 10.20 14.20 -13.92
N ALA A 268 9.56 15.18 -14.59
CA ALA A 268 8.48 15.96 -13.99
C ALA A 268 7.22 15.11 -13.73
N ARG A 269 6.89 14.17 -14.63
CA ARG A 269 5.80 13.20 -14.42
C ARG A 269 6.09 12.29 -13.24
N ALA A 270 7.30 11.75 -13.16
CA ALA A 270 7.75 10.90 -12.06
C ALA A 270 7.75 11.66 -10.73
N GLU A 271 8.25 12.90 -10.72
CA GLU A 271 8.24 13.75 -9.54
C GLU A 271 6.81 14.04 -9.07
N TRP A 272 5.91 14.41 -9.99
CA TRP A 272 4.51 14.64 -9.66
C TRP A 272 3.88 13.39 -9.06
N LEU A 273 4.00 12.23 -9.73
CA LEU A 273 3.50 10.95 -9.26
C LEU A 273 4.03 10.56 -7.88
N ALA A 274 5.26 10.97 -7.57
CA ALA A 274 5.92 10.66 -6.31
C ALA A 274 5.63 11.64 -5.17
N GLN A 275 4.81 12.68 -5.39
CA GLN A 275 4.30 13.50 -4.30
C GLN A 275 3.34 12.68 -3.41
N PRO A 276 3.42 12.80 -2.07
CA PRO A 276 2.52 12.09 -1.18
C PRO A 276 1.08 12.59 -1.35
N PRO A 277 0.07 11.72 -1.11
CA PRO A 277 -1.31 12.17 -1.02
C PRO A 277 -1.47 13.22 0.10
N PRO A 278 -2.41 14.18 -0.06
CA PRO A 278 -2.76 15.11 1.01
C PRO A 278 -3.09 14.40 2.34
N PRO A 279 -2.85 15.05 3.48
CA PRO A 279 -3.29 14.54 4.78
C PRO A 279 -4.77 14.17 4.76
N GLY A 280 -5.11 12.96 5.19
CA GLY A 280 -6.49 12.44 5.20
C GLY A 280 -6.87 11.59 3.98
N LEU A 281 -6.17 11.73 2.85
CA LEU A 281 -6.26 10.86 1.66
C LEU A 281 -5.22 9.74 1.66
N ALA A 282 -4.13 9.92 2.40
CA ALA A 282 -3.25 8.81 2.71
C ALA A 282 -4.10 7.69 3.32
N PRO A 283 -3.96 6.43 2.86
CA PRO A 283 -4.66 5.31 3.48
C PRO A 283 -4.43 5.44 4.98
N ALA A 284 -5.53 5.45 5.76
CA ALA A 284 -5.43 5.56 7.21
C ALA A 284 -4.35 4.58 7.63
N ARG A 285 -3.25 5.09 8.23
CA ARG A 285 -2.13 4.28 8.71
C ARG A 285 -2.72 3.32 9.73
N ARG A 286 -3.24 2.19 9.28
CA ARG A 286 -3.68 1.14 10.19
C ARG A 286 -2.42 0.71 10.90
N SER A 287 -2.55 0.42 12.17
CA SER A 287 -1.50 0.08 13.13
C SER A 287 -0.72 -1.20 12.78
N ALA A 288 -0.28 -1.36 11.52
CA ALA A 288 0.86 -2.16 11.14
C ALA A 288 2.09 -1.76 11.99
N GLU A 289 2.16 -0.52 12.47
CA GLU A 289 3.15 -0.09 13.47
C GLU A 289 3.05 -0.84 14.82
N ALA A 290 1.89 -1.40 15.20
CA ALA A 290 1.74 -2.12 16.48
C ALA A 290 1.92 -3.65 16.41
N GLY A 291 2.07 -4.23 15.21
CA GLY A 291 2.31 -5.68 15.10
C GLY A 291 2.67 -6.25 13.73
N GLY A 292 2.49 -5.48 12.65
CA GLY A 292 2.89 -5.88 11.28
C GLY A 292 4.36 -5.58 11.00
N ALA A 293 4.86 -4.45 11.52
CA ALA A 293 6.28 -4.15 11.58
C ALA A 293 7.01 -5.30 12.28
N ASP A 294 6.54 -5.73 13.46
CA ASP A 294 7.14 -6.86 14.18
C ASP A 294 7.13 -8.17 13.39
N VAL A 295 6.04 -8.57 12.70
CA VAL A 295 6.03 -9.83 11.91
C VAL A 295 6.87 -9.76 10.63
N ARG A 296 6.86 -8.66 9.89
CA ARG A 296 7.70 -8.48 8.67
C ARG A 296 9.16 -8.28 9.04
N ASP A 297 9.44 -7.49 10.08
CA ASP A 297 10.75 -7.38 10.70
C ASP A 297 11.19 -8.74 11.25
N ARG A 298 10.30 -9.57 11.83
CA ARG A 298 10.63 -10.97 12.19
C ARG A 298 10.93 -11.84 11.00
N ALA A 299 10.25 -11.68 9.86
CA ALA A 299 10.52 -12.46 8.64
C ALA A 299 11.84 -12.04 7.98
N LEU A 300 12.15 -10.74 7.98
CA LEU A 300 13.44 -10.21 7.57
C LEU A 300 14.54 -10.68 8.53
N ARG A 301 14.37 -10.49 9.85
CA ARG A 301 15.23 -11.03 10.90
C ARG A 301 15.37 -12.55 10.84
N LYS A 302 14.34 -13.29 10.43
CA LYS A 302 14.43 -14.75 10.24
C LYS A 302 15.38 -15.09 9.08
N ARG A 303 15.39 -14.32 7.98
CA ARG A 303 16.47 -14.46 6.98
C ARG A 303 17.84 -14.12 7.57
N HIS A 304 17.94 -13.04 8.36
CA HIS A 304 19.19 -12.75 9.10
C HIS A 304 19.59 -13.89 10.04
N HIS A 305 18.61 -14.67 10.55
CA HIS A 305 18.85 -15.78 11.46
C HIS A 305 19.23 -17.08 10.73
N ASP A 306 18.61 -17.36 9.57
CA ASP A 306 18.97 -18.49 8.71
C ASP A 306 20.40 -18.31 8.17
N HIS A 307 20.86 -17.06 7.98
CA HIS A 307 22.25 -16.74 7.67
C HIS A 307 23.20 -16.68 8.89
N ALA A 308 22.71 -16.86 10.13
CA ALA A 308 23.57 -16.80 11.32
C ALA A 308 24.60 -17.95 11.39
N ALA A 309 24.36 -19.04 10.66
CA ALA A 309 25.28 -20.17 10.51
C ALA A 309 26.31 -19.98 9.37
N ALA A 310 26.20 -18.91 8.57
CA ALA A 310 27.11 -18.69 7.45
C ALA A 310 28.51 -18.25 7.94
N PRO A 311 29.59 -18.60 7.22
CA PRO A 311 30.93 -18.11 7.51
C PRO A 311 30.98 -16.59 7.51
N ARG A 312 31.66 -16.02 8.51
CA ARG A 312 31.82 -14.58 8.68
C ARG A 312 33.25 -14.15 8.45
N VAL A 313 33.42 -12.93 7.95
CA VAL A 313 34.75 -12.34 7.73
C VAL A 313 34.78 -10.93 8.32
N ALA A 314 35.57 -10.79 9.38
CA ALA A 314 35.75 -9.54 10.13
C ALA A 314 36.95 -8.70 9.66
N ASP A 315 37.87 -9.28 8.87
CA ASP A 315 39.14 -8.64 8.47
C ASP A 315 39.19 -8.33 6.96
N ASP A 316 38.05 -8.07 6.33
CA ASP A 316 38.04 -7.70 4.90
C ASP A 316 38.43 -6.22 4.70
N PRO A 317 39.37 -5.91 3.77
CA PRO A 317 39.85 -4.55 3.56
C PRO A 317 38.78 -3.56 3.06
N HIS A 318 37.64 -4.05 2.56
CA HIS A 318 36.53 -3.22 2.09
C HIS A 318 35.47 -2.94 3.16
N LEU A 319 35.58 -3.49 4.38
CA LEU A 319 34.63 -3.23 5.46
C LEU A 319 34.39 -1.74 5.76
N PRO A 320 35.42 -0.86 5.80
CA PRO A 320 35.19 0.57 6.02
C PRO A 320 34.32 1.21 4.94
N LEU A 321 34.50 0.80 3.67
CA LEU A 321 33.68 1.26 2.56
C LEU A 321 32.23 0.77 2.70
N LEU A 322 32.05 -0.53 2.98
CA LEU A 322 30.73 -1.14 3.16
C LEU A 322 29.95 -0.47 4.30
N ALA A 323 30.62 -0.22 5.43
CA ALA A 323 30.06 0.48 6.59
C ALA A 323 29.59 1.91 6.25
N ALA A 324 30.28 2.60 5.33
CA ALA A 324 29.95 3.96 4.93
C ALA A 324 28.74 4.05 3.97
N VAL A 325 28.38 2.94 3.32
CA VAL A 325 27.37 2.93 2.24
C VAL A 325 26.13 2.14 2.59
N ALA A 326 26.23 1.12 3.44
CA ALA A 326 25.08 0.39 3.96
C ALA A 326 24.21 1.27 4.88
N GLY A 327 22.93 0.96 4.96
CA GLY A 327 22.01 1.65 5.85
C GLY A 327 20.64 0.98 5.90
N GLU A 328 19.70 1.63 6.58
CA GLU A 328 18.37 1.06 6.84
C GLU A 328 17.63 0.62 5.58
N SER A 329 17.81 1.34 4.48
CA SER A 329 17.14 1.14 3.19
C SER A 329 18.09 0.68 2.06
N VAL A 330 19.36 0.47 2.37
CA VAL A 330 20.41 0.12 1.39
C VAL A 330 21.20 -1.08 1.87
N ASP A 331 21.07 -2.20 1.15
CA ASP A 331 21.93 -3.35 1.33
C ASP A 331 23.20 -3.21 0.48
N ALA A 332 24.35 -3.54 1.06
CA ALA A 332 25.63 -3.57 0.38
C ALA A 332 26.12 -5.01 0.25
N TYR A 333 26.32 -5.45 -0.99
CA TYR A 333 26.86 -6.78 -1.32
C TYR A 333 28.27 -6.64 -1.88
N LEU A 334 29.19 -7.49 -1.43
CA LEU A 334 30.53 -7.64 -1.94
C LEU A 334 30.66 -8.97 -2.68
N LEU A 335 31.02 -8.89 -3.96
CA LEU A 335 31.24 -10.04 -4.84
C LEU A 335 32.72 -10.11 -5.19
N THR A 336 33.32 -11.28 -4.99
CA THR A 336 34.69 -11.59 -5.43
C THR A 336 34.70 -12.96 -6.10
N ASP A 337 35.84 -13.35 -6.66
CA ASP A 337 36.11 -14.70 -7.18
C ASP A 337 35.87 -15.83 -6.15
N ARG A 338 35.83 -15.51 -4.86
CA ARG A 338 35.75 -16.46 -3.75
C ARG A 338 34.43 -16.46 -3.01
N ARG A 339 33.56 -15.47 -3.22
CA ARG A 339 32.31 -15.34 -2.45
C ARG A 339 31.33 -14.30 -2.98
N VAL A 340 30.09 -14.46 -2.55
CA VAL A 340 29.07 -13.41 -2.49
C VAL A 340 28.72 -13.19 -1.02
N ALA A 341 28.96 -11.98 -0.52
CA ALA A 341 28.68 -11.65 0.87
C ALA A 341 27.87 -10.36 0.97
N ARG A 342 26.98 -10.30 1.96
CA ARG A 342 26.23 -9.09 2.34
C ARG A 342 26.82 -8.52 3.61
N TYR A 343 26.91 -7.19 3.71
CA TYR A 343 27.31 -6.52 4.93
C TYR A 343 26.18 -6.55 5.99
N ASP A 344 26.49 -6.97 7.22
CA ASP A 344 25.61 -6.91 8.40
C ASP A 344 25.91 -5.61 9.17
N ASP A 345 25.08 -4.60 8.97
CA ASP A 345 25.23 -3.28 9.58
C ASP A 345 25.08 -3.30 11.12
N LEU A 346 24.36 -4.28 11.67
CA LEU A 346 24.22 -4.44 13.11
C LEU A 346 25.48 -4.97 13.78
N ARG A 347 26.29 -5.74 13.05
CA ARG A 347 27.48 -6.42 13.61
C ARG A 347 28.79 -5.92 13.03
N GLY A 348 28.74 -5.18 11.93
CA GLY A 348 29.91 -4.65 11.25
C GLY A 348 30.75 -5.72 10.53
N ASP A 349 30.16 -6.86 10.15
CA ASP A 349 30.85 -7.96 9.49
C ASP A 349 30.21 -8.35 8.15
N LEU A 350 30.90 -9.19 7.36
CA LEU A 350 30.37 -9.76 6.12
C LEU A 350 29.78 -11.15 6.37
N ILE A 351 28.58 -11.38 5.84
CA ILE A 351 27.85 -12.65 5.88
C ILE A 351 27.82 -13.25 4.47
N SER A 352 28.37 -14.45 4.29
CA SER A 352 28.23 -15.18 3.02
C SER A 352 26.75 -15.50 2.76
N THR A 353 26.21 -15.04 1.62
CA THR A 353 24.81 -15.31 1.26
C THR A 353 24.65 -16.58 0.44
N ARG A 354 25.76 -17.09 -0.11
CA ARG A 354 25.83 -18.31 -0.91
C ARG A 354 26.97 -19.21 -0.43
N ALA A 355 26.83 -20.50 -0.70
CA ALA A 355 27.89 -21.49 -0.47
C ALA A 355 28.84 -21.58 -1.67
N ASP A 356 28.35 -21.30 -2.87
CA ASP A 356 29.10 -21.21 -4.11
C ASP A 356 29.56 -19.77 -4.38
N ALA A 357 30.79 -19.65 -4.89
CA ALA A 357 31.29 -18.40 -5.44
C ALA A 357 31.01 -18.41 -6.95
N PRO A 358 30.03 -17.66 -7.45
CA PRO A 358 29.88 -17.49 -8.89
C PRO A 358 31.18 -16.89 -9.44
N PRO A 359 31.65 -17.32 -10.61
CA PRO A 359 32.81 -16.70 -11.23
C PRO A 359 32.56 -15.19 -11.38
N LEU A 360 33.43 -14.37 -10.81
CA LEU A 360 33.32 -12.90 -10.93
C LEU A 360 33.24 -12.45 -12.40
N ALA A 361 33.85 -13.22 -13.30
CA ALA A 361 33.77 -13.03 -14.75
C ALA A 361 32.32 -13.00 -15.28
N ASP A 362 31.42 -13.83 -14.73
CA ASP A 362 30.02 -13.90 -15.16
C ASP A 362 29.25 -12.64 -14.76
N VAL A 363 29.55 -12.11 -13.57
CA VAL A 363 29.04 -10.81 -13.09
C VAL A 363 29.53 -9.69 -14.01
N LEU A 364 30.84 -9.68 -14.28
CA LEU A 364 31.47 -8.65 -15.11
C LEU A 364 30.92 -8.67 -16.55
N ALA A 365 30.66 -9.85 -17.12
CA ALA A 365 30.05 -9.99 -18.44
C ALA A 365 28.65 -9.35 -18.53
N GLY A 366 27.93 -9.31 -17.40
CA GLY A 366 26.64 -8.63 -17.27
C GLY A 366 26.73 -7.12 -17.05
N THR A 367 27.93 -6.52 -17.05
CA THR A 367 28.19 -5.09 -16.79
C THR A 367 29.10 -4.46 -17.84
N ASP A 368 29.40 -3.16 -17.73
CA ASP A 368 30.48 -2.48 -18.45
C ASP A 368 31.74 -2.22 -17.60
N LEU A 369 31.89 -2.92 -16.46
CA LEU A 369 33.10 -2.83 -15.66
C LEU A 369 34.30 -3.48 -16.36
N PRO A 370 35.54 -3.02 -16.10
CA PRO A 370 36.75 -3.63 -16.68
C PRO A 370 36.89 -5.10 -16.27
N ALA A 371 37.35 -5.96 -17.19
CA ALA A 371 37.57 -7.38 -16.93
C ALA A 371 38.60 -7.67 -15.81
N GLY A 372 39.47 -6.71 -15.50
CA GLY A 372 40.46 -6.79 -14.42
C GLY A 372 39.93 -6.35 -13.04
N THR A 373 38.63 -6.10 -12.90
CA THR A 373 38.01 -5.70 -11.63
C THR A 373 38.13 -6.84 -10.61
N ALA A 374 38.81 -6.60 -9.48
CA ALA A 374 39.09 -7.64 -8.49
C ALA A 374 37.90 -7.94 -7.55
N ALA A 375 37.05 -6.95 -7.31
CA ALA A 375 35.84 -7.10 -6.52
C ALA A 375 34.75 -6.14 -7.01
N VAL A 376 33.49 -6.53 -6.83
CA VAL A 376 32.32 -5.73 -7.21
C VAL A 376 31.48 -5.46 -5.97
N LEU A 377 31.17 -4.19 -5.72
CA LEU A 377 30.21 -3.74 -4.73
C LEU A 377 28.87 -3.48 -5.42
N VAL A 378 27.81 -4.15 -4.97
CA VAL A 378 26.44 -3.94 -5.45
C VAL A 378 25.62 -3.28 -4.34
N LEU A 379 25.03 -2.12 -4.65
CA LEU A 379 24.12 -1.41 -3.75
C LEU A 379 22.69 -1.74 -4.16
N VAL A 380 21.91 -2.25 -3.21
CA VAL A 380 20.53 -2.68 -3.42
C VAL A 380 19.59 -1.80 -2.61
N ALA A 381 18.65 -1.15 -3.29
CA ALA A 381 17.57 -0.42 -2.66
C ALA A 381 16.57 -1.41 -2.06
N ALA A 382 16.58 -1.54 -0.73
CA ALA A 382 15.76 -2.51 0.02
C ALA A 382 14.41 -1.90 0.44
N ALA A 383 13.59 -1.51 -0.55
CA ALA A 383 12.27 -0.90 -0.37
C ALA A 383 11.35 -1.72 0.56
N GLY A 384 11.52 -3.05 0.56
CA GLY A 384 10.92 -4.00 1.51
C GLY A 384 10.84 -3.50 2.96
N ARG A 385 11.94 -2.90 3.45
CA ARG A 385 12.10 -2.42 4.83
C ARG A 385 11.33 -1.14 5.09
N LEU A 386 11.13 -0.34 4.05
CA LEU A 386 10.48 0.95 4.12
C LEU A 386 8.96 0.89 3.91
N TYR A 387 8.43 -0.15 3.25
CA TYR A 387 6.99 -0.26 2.97
C TYR A 387 6.11 -0.14 4.21
N GLY A 388 6.58 -0.60 5.37
CA GLY A 388 5.83 -0.48 6.63
C GLY A 388 5.60 0.96 7.08
N ARG A 389 6.53 1.88 6.78
CA ARG A 389 6.49 3.29 7.23
C ARG A 389 6.17 4.29 6.13
N HIS A 390 6.50 3.95 4.89
CA HIS A 390 6.50 4.87 3.75
C HIS A 390 5.61 4.41 2.59
N ASP A 391 5.01 3.21 2.67
CA ASP A 391 4.08 2.67 1.65
C ASP A 391 4.64 2.83 0.22
N LEU A 392 3.88 3.44 -0.71
CA LEU A 392 4.30 3.64 -2.10
C LEU A 392 5.58 4.50 -2.24
N ALA A 393 5.92 5.34 -1.25
CA ALA A 393 7.14 6.14 -1.27
C ALA A 393 8.40 5.33 -0.88
N ALA A 394 8.23 4.13 -0.32
CA ALA A 394 9.33 3.26 0.12
C ALA A 394 10.37 3.00 -0.96
N PHE A 395 9.91 2.71 -2.17
CA PHE A 395 10.78 2.40 -3.30
C PHE A 395 11.64 3.59 -3.71
N ARG A 396 11.04 4.79 -3.76
CA ARG A 396 11.75 6.03 -4.07
C ARG A 396 12.78 6.38 -3.01
N LEU A 397 12.42 6.30 -1.73
CA LEU A 397 13.33 6.60 -0.64
C LEU A 397 14.53 5.66 -0.66
N ALA A 398 14.29 4.35 -0.83
CA ALA A 398 15.38 3.38 -0.93
C ALA A 398 16.31 3.64 -2.14
N LEU A 399 15.78 4.05 -3.29
CA LEU A 399 16.59 4.44 -4.45
C LEU A 399 17.39 5.72 -4.21
N LEU A 400 16.80 6.74 -3.58
CA LEU A 400 17.49 7.98 -3.23
C LEU A 400 18.64 7.71 -2.24
N ASP A 401 18.38 6.91 -1.22
CA ASP A 401 19.37 6.52 -0.23
C ASP A 401 20.50 5.71 -0.88
N ALA A 402 20.18 4.80 -1.80
CA ALA A 402 21.16 4.03 -2.55
C ALA A 402 21.99 4.92 -3.49
N GLY A 403 21.40 5.93 -4.12
CA GLY A 403 22.12 6.92 -4.92
C GLY A 403 23.08 7.75 -4.07
N ALA A 404 22.65 8.19 -2.88
CA ALA A 404 23.51 8.88 -1.92
C ALA A 404 24.65 7.97 -1.43
N ALA A 405 24.37 6.68 -1.21
CA ALA A 405 25.37 5.68 -0.86
C ALA A 405 26.40 5.47 -2.00
N ALA A 406 25.96 5.40 -3.26
CA ALA A 406 26.86 5.32 -4.42
C ALA A 406 27.78 6.55 -4.52
N HIS A 407 27.24 7.75 -4.23
CA HIS A 407 28.03 8.98 -4.20
C HIS A 407 29.09 8.94 -3.07
N ARG A 408 28.73 8.47 -1.87
CA ARG A 408 29.69 8.27 -0.77
C ARG A 408 30.77 7.24 -1.12
N ALA A 409 30.42 6.16 -1.83
CA ALA A 409 31.39 5.20 -2.33
C ALA A 409 32.39 5.83 -3.30
N ALA A 410 31.92 6.65 -4.24
CA ALA A 410 32.77 7.33 -5.20
C ALA A 410 33.74 8.32 -4.55
N ALA A 411 33.37 8.93 -3.43
CA ALA A 411 34.21 9.82 -2.64
C ALA A 411 35.20 9.07 -1.72
N HIS A 412 35.08 7.75 -1.59
CA HIS A 412 35.92 6.96 -0.69
C HIS A 412 37.36 6.83 -1.23
N PRO A 413 38.39 6.73 -0.36
CA PRO A 413 39.79 6.63 -0.80
C PRO A 413 40.11 5.38 -1.63
N VAL A 414 39.35 4.30 -1.46
CA VAL A 414 39.45 3.08 -2.27
C VAL A 414 38.99 3.44 -3.69
N GLY A 415 39.83 3.21 -4.71
CA GLY A 415 39.44 3.48 -6.09
C GLY A 415 38.18 2.72 -6.48
N VAL A 416 37.11 3.46 -6.80
CA VAL A 416 35.81 2.93 -7.24
C VAL A 416 35.54 3.35 -8.68
N THR A 417 35.04 2.42 -9.50
CA THR A 417 34.55 2.69 -10.86
C THR A 417 33.08 2.30 -10.93
N ALA A 418 32.19 3.23 -11.29
CA ALA A 418 30.78 2.92 -11.43
C ALA A 418 30.48 2.28 -12.79
N ALA A 419 29.68 1.21 -12.80
CA ALA A 419 29.12 0.65 -14.02
C ALA A 419 28.06 1.62 -14.58
N GLY A 420 28.11 1.91 -15.89
CA GLY A 420 27.07 2.64 -16.59
C GLY A 420 25.90 1.75 -17.02
N ARG A 421 26.11 0.42 -17.05
CA ARG A 421 25.07 -0.57 -17.38
C ARG A 421 25.26 -1.87 -16.62
N TRP A 422 24.15 -2.53 -16.31
CA TRP A 422 24.13 -3.91 -15.83
C TRP A 422 22.84 -4.61 -16.29
N THR A 423 22.86 -5.93 -16.32
CA THR A 423 21.70 -6.76 -16.68
C THR A 423 20.97 -7.27 -15.43
N GLY A 424 19.77 -7.83 -15.63
CA GLY A 424 18.99 -8.46 -14.55
C GLY A 424 19.69 -9.64 -13.87
N ALA A 425 20.69 -10.24 -14.52
CA ALA A 425 21.49 -11.34 -13.97
C ALA A 425 22.16 -11.00 -12.63
N VAL A 426 22.51 -9.74 -12.39
CA VAL A 426 23.07 -9.31 -11.09
C VAL A 426 22.04 -9.48 -9.96
N GLY A 427 20.78 -9.13 -10.22
CA GLY A 427 19.70 -9.31 -9.24
C GLY A 427 19.37 -10.79 -8.99
N GLU A 428 19.37 -11.60 -10.05
CA GLU A 428 19.14 -13.04 -9.97
C GLU A 428 20.25 -13.74 -9.17
N LEU A 429 21.51 -13.38 -9.40
CA LEU A 429 22.66 -13.92 -8.68
C LEU A 429 22.57 -13.67 -7.17
N LEU A 430 22.12 -12.48 -6.80
CA LEU A 430 21.92 -12.05 -5.42
C LEU A 430 20.59 -12.55 -4.81
N GLU A 431 19.80 -13.31 -5.58
CA GLU A 431 18.47 -13.82 -5.19
C GLU A 431 17.52 -12.72 -4.68
N LEU A 432 17.60 -11.54 -5.30
CA LEU A 432 16.78 -10.39 -4.92
C LEU A 432 15.31 -10.62 -5.26
N ARG A 433 14.42 -10.04 -4.45
CA ARG A 433 13.00 -9.96 -4.75
C ARG A 433 12.70 -8.70 -5.55
N PRO A 434 12.45 -8.76 -6.86
CA PRO A 434 12.32 -7.58 -7.71
C PRO A 434 11.19 -6.63 -7.26
N GLU A 435 10.17 -7.14 -6.56
CA GLU A 435 9.09 -6.34 -5.97
C GLU A 435 9.51 -5.48 -4.76
N HIS A 436 10.68 -5.75 -4.16
CA HIS A 436 11.10 -5.15 -2.88
C HIS A 436 12.56 -4.73 -2.83
N GLU A 437 13.40 -5.27 -3.71
CA GLU A 437 14.85 -5.15 -3.71
C GLU A 437 15.30 -4.94 -5.15
N VAL A 438 15.94 -3.81 -5.41
CA VAL A 438 16.40 -3.45 -6.76
C VAL A 438 17.85 -3.03 -6.72
N VAL A 439 18.63 -3.56 -7.67
CA VAL A 439 20.03 -3.12 -7.88
C VAL A 439 20.02 -1.66 -8.31
N ALA A 440 20.52 -0.80 -7.44
CA ALA A 440 20.54 0.65 -7.64
C ALA A 440 21.89 1.14 -8.18
N ALA A 441 22.98 0.45 -7.83
CA ALA A 441 24.30 0.73 -8.38
C ALA A 441 25.19 -0.53 -8.36
N VAL A 442 26.09 -0.62 -9.34
CA VAL A 442 27.14 -1.63 -9.42
C VAL A 442 28.48 -0.92 -9.55
N LEU A 443 29.42 -1.25 -8.67
CA LEU A 443 30.67 -0.51 -8.48
C LEU A 443 31.85 -1.49 -8.50
N GLY A 444 32.81 -1.30 -9.39
CA GLY A 444 34.07 -2.05 -9.41
C GLY A 444 35.08 -1.47 -8.40
N LEU A 445 35.77 -2.35 -7.68
CA LEU A 445 36.80 -2.01 -6.70
C LEU A 445 38.18 -2.47 -7.22
N GLY A 446 39.19 -1.60 -7.11
CA GLY A 446 40.60 -1.98 -7.33
C GLY A 446 41.10 -1.95 -8.78
N GLY A 447 40.44 -1.23 -9.69
CA GLY A 447 40.98 -0.95 -11.02
C GLY A 447 42.13 0.09 -10.99
N PRO A 448 43.05 0.08 -11.96
CA PRO A 448 44.02 1.18 -12.12
C PRO A 448 43.26 2.49 -12.38
N ARG A 449 43.58 3.53 -11.61
CA ARG A 449 43.05 4.89 -11.82
C ARG A 449 43.53 5.48 -13.13
#